data_AF-A0A8H7VMY4-F1
#
_entry.id   AF-A0A8H7VMY4-F1
#
_cell.length_a   1.000
_cell.length_b   1.000
_cell.length_c   1.000
_cell.angle_alpha   90.00
_cell.angle_beta   90.00
_cell.angle_gamma   90.00
#
_symmetry.space_group_name_H-M   'P 1'
#
loop_
_entity.id
_entity.type
_entity.pdbx_description
1 polymer ?
#
loop_
_entity_poly.entity_id
_entity_poly.type
_entity_poly.pdbx_seq_one_letter_code
_entity_poly.pdbx_strand_id
1 'polypeptide(L)'
;MNKLSPSRLKQKPFLMVTSIIALSGWAVAFGGACMLKVLNGAWWVMMYQFCIIISHMVIFMTGSMQQYRLAMVTFLASSIPLLTIQIDYVAQYTNPNIPKAPASAYVAGYIILVVIQYMWVLVIGSDSKTRLGRLGYISTENVPSNYEPEFYSEKMLQSLPSSAIIGPRISIQKSCIPVDFNEKVQALHSYNASAQDPNELSFEKGEVLEIVDRKGNWWQARKHNGTIGIIPSNYVSTYFAQT
;
A
#
# COMPACT_ATOMS: atom_id res chain seq x y z
N MET A 1 12.13 16.85 9.55
CA MET A 1 12.28 16.97 8.08
C MET A 1 13.29 15.94 7.63
N ASN A 2 12.83 14.79 7.13
CA ASN A 2 13.73 13.73 6.66
C ASN A 2 14.42 14.19 5.39
N LYS A 3 15.75 14.29 5.41
CA LYS A 3 16.57 14.55 4.24
C LYS A 3 16.24 13.50 3.17
N LEU A 4 15.69 13.93 2.04
CA LEU A 4 15.55 13.12 0.84
C LEU A 4 16.96 12.69 0.40
N SER A 5 17.40 11.50 0.80
CA SER A 5 18.68 10.95 0.37
C SER A 5 18.61 10.61 -1.13
N PRO A 6 19.50 11.17 -1.98
CA PRO A 6 19.61 10.83 -3.40
C PRO A 6 19.84 9.32 -3.66
N SER A 7 20.34 8.58 -2.67
CA SER A 7 20.55 7.13 -2.78
C SER A 7 19.25 6.32 -2.78
N ARG A 8 18.17 6.82 -2.14
CA ARG A 8 16.83 6.20 -2.18
C ARG A 8 16.16 6.38 -3.54
N LEU A 9 16.49 7.47 -4.24
CA LEU A 9 15.92 7.79 -5.56
C LEU A 9 16.37 6.79 -6.64
N LYS A 10 17.60 6.26 -6.57
CA LYS A 10 18.09 5.25 -7.52
C LYS A 10 17.52 3.83 -7.31
N GLN A 11 16.82 3.57 -6.20
CA GLN A 11 16.35 2.21 -5.88
C GLN A 11 15.10 1.77 -6.65
N LYS A 12 14.37 2.66 -7.34
CA LYS A 12 13.13 2.30 -8.07
C LYS A 12 13.10 2.78 -9.53
N PRO A 13 14.00 2.29 -10.40
CA PRO A 13 14.16 2.77 -11.78
C PRO A 13 12.88 2.69 -12.62
N PHE A 14 12.11 1.61 -12.49
CA PHE A 14 10.95 1.37 -13.33
C PHE A 14 9.85 2.42 -13.17
N LEU A 15 9.51 2.79 -11.94
CA LEU A 15 8.45 3.76 -11.69
C LEU A 15 8.87 5.18 -12.10
N MET A 16 10.14 5.56 -11.93
CA MET A 16 10.61 6.85 -12.42
C MET A 16 10.59 6.95 -13.94
N VAL A 17 11.06 5.91 -14.63
CA VAL A 17 11.06 5.87 -16.09
C VAL A 17 9.64 5.98 -16.62
N THR A 18 8.69 5.24 -16.05
CA THR A 18 7.28 5.34 -16.46
C THR A 18 6.65 6.69 -16.15
N SER A 19 7.02 7.36 -15.04
CA SER A 19 6.58 8.74 -14.76
C SER A 19 7.11 9.76 -15.75
N ILE A 20 8.36 9.62 -16.21
CA ILE A 20 8.93 10.51 -17.24
C ILE A 20 8.23 10.30 -18.59
N ILE A 21 7.95 9.04 -18.95
CA ILE A 21 7.20 8.70 -20.17
C ILE A 21 5.78 9.26 -20.08
N ALA A 22 5.12 9.15 -18.92
CA ALA A 22 3.80 9.74 -18.70
C ALA A 22 3.81 11.27 -18.83
N LEU A 23 4.78 11.96 -18.23
CA LEU A 23 4.96 13.42 -18.39
C LEU A 23 5.17 13.81 -19.85
N SER A 24 5.95 13.02 -20.59
CA SER A 24 6.20 13.25 -22.02
C SER A 24 4.92 13.06 -22.85
N GLY A 25 4.16 11.98 -22.60
CA GLY A 25 2.87 11.73 -23.23
C GLY A 25 1.84 12.83 -22.92
N TRP A 26 1.83 13.33 -21.67
CA TRP A 26 1.02 14.47 -21.28
C TRP A 26 1.41 15.75 -22.02
N ALA A 27 2.70 16.05 -22.17
CA ALA A 27 3.17 17.23 -22.89
C ALA A 27 2.80 17.16 -24.40
N VAL A 28 2.89 15.98 -25.01
CA VAL A 28 2.45 15.75 -26.39
C VAL A 28 0.94 15.95 -26.54
N ALA A 29 0.14 15.38 -25.63
CA ALA A 29 -1.32 15.58 -25.59
C ALA A 29 -1.68 17.06 -25.42
N PHE A 30 -0.97 17.78 -24.54
CA PHE A 30 -1.14 19.21 -24.30
C PHE A 30 -0.84 20.04 -25.55
N GLY A 31 0.26 19.75 -26.25
CA GLY A 31 0.59 20.42 -27.51
C GLY A 31 -0.49 20.20 -28.58
N GLY A 32 -0.99 18.97 -28.71
CA GLY A 32 -2.13 18.65 -29.58
C GLY A 32 -3.39 19.43 -29.18
N ALA A 33 -3.67 19.52 -27.88
CA ALA A 33 -4.85 20.19 -27.33
C ALA A 33 -4.85 21.70 -27.66
N CYS A 34 -3.72 22.35 -27.44
CA CYS A 34 -3.52 23.77 -27.76
C CYS A 34 -3.76 24.06 -29.25
N MET A 35 -3.26 23.20 -30.13
CA MET A 35 -3.38 23.37 -31.58
C MET A 35 -4.79 23.08 -32.11
N LEU A 36 -5.49 22.12 -31.51
CA LEU A 36 -6.88 21.80 -31.85
C LEU A 36 -7.90 22.78 -31.28
N LYS A 37 -7.47 23.67 -30.35
CA LYS A 37 -8.36 24.59 -29.62
C LYS A 37 -9.55 23.85 -28.99
N VAL A 38 -9.25 22.74 -28.31
CA VAL A 38 -10.27 21.89 -27.68
C VAL A 38 -11.10 22.68 -26.67
N LEU A 39 -12.40 22.40 -26.64
CA LEU A 39 -13.38 23.13 -25.85
C LEU A 39 -13.53 22.55 -24.43
N ASN A 40 -13.80 23.44 -23.48
CA ASN A 40 -14.32 23.26 -22.12
C ASN A 40 -13.94 21.95 -21.39
N GLY A 41 -14.63 20.83 -21.65
CA GLY A 41 -14.46 19.59 -20.89
C GLY A 41 -13.08 18.93 -21.05
N ALA A 42 -12.44 19.08 -22.21
CA ALA A 42 -11.12 18.49 -22.48
C ALA A 42 -10.01 19.13 -21.63
N TRP A 43 -10.09 20.43 -21.37
CA TRP A 43 -9.14 21.14 -20.51
C TRP A 43 -9.16 20.64 -19.08
N TRP A 44 -10.36 20.33 -18.56
CA TRP A 44 -10.49 19.76 -17.22
C TRP A 44 -9.78 18.40 -17.13
N VAL A 45 -9.97 17.52 -18.13
CA VAL A 45 -9.29 16.21 -18.18
C VAL A 45 -7.77 16.38 -18.26
N MET A 46 -7.28 17.35 -19.03
CA MET A 46 -5.85 17.66 -19.12
C MET A 46 -5.24 18.08 -17.78
N MET A 47 -5.92 18.94 -17.03
CA MET A 47 -5.47 19.38 -15.70
C MET A 47 -5.54 18.24 -14.68
N TYR A 48 -6.65 17.51 -14.67
CA TYR A 48 -6.82 16.32 -13.82
C TYR A 48 -5.70 15.30 -14.04
N GLN A 49 -5.34 15.07 -15.30
CA GLN A 49 -4.28 14.13 -15.66
C GLN A 49 -2.90 14.57 -15.17
N PHE A 50 -2.60 15.87 -15.24
CA PHE A 50 -1.36 16.43 -14.69
C PHE A 50 -1.30 16.25 -13.16
N CYS A 51 -2.39 16.58 -12.47
CA CYS A 51 -2.50 16.42 -11.02
C CYS A 51 -2.29 14.96 -10.58
N ILE A 52 -2.83 13.98 -11.32
CA ILE A 52 -2.61 12.56 -11.04
C ILE A 52 -1.14 12.20 -11.18
N ILE A 53 -0.47 12.62 -12.27
CA ILE A 53 0.94 12.32 -12.50
C ILE A 53 1.80 12.90 -11.37
N ILE A 54 1.55 14.15 -10.98
CA ILE A 54 2.26 14.80 -9.87
C ILE A 54 1.98 14.11 -8.54
N SER A 55 0.72 13.79 -8.23
CA SER A 55 0.34 13.10 -6.99
C SER A 55 1.02 11.74 -6.89
N HIS A 56 1.10 11.00 -8.00
CA HIS A 56 1.85 9.75 -8.07
C HIS A 56 3.33 9.98 -7.80
N MET A 57 3.95 10.96 -8.44
CA MET A 57 5.36 11.29 -8.21
C MET A 57 5.63 11.63 -6.74
N VAL A 58 4.78 12.43 -6.10
CA VAL A 58 4.92 12.83 -4.70
C VAL A 58 4.78 11.63 -3.76
N ILE A 59 3.74 10.82 -3.93
CA ILE A 59 3.53 9.62 -3.10
C ILE A 59 4.69 8.62 -3.27
N PHE A 60 5.27 8.57 -4.48
CA PHE A 60 6.44 7.76 -4.74
C PHE A 60 7.70 8.30 -4.07
N MET A 61 7.90 9.62 -4.06
CA MET A 61 9.03 10.28 -3.39
C MET A 61 8.96 10.19 -1.87
N THR A 62 7.75 10.23 -1.29
CA THR A 62 7.57 10.13 0.17
C THR A 62 7.70 8.71 0.71
N GLY A 63 7.68 7.69 -0.15
CA GLY A 63 7.82 6.29 0.24
C GLY A 63 6.58 5.69 0.91
N SER A 64 5.47 6.43 0.99
CA SER A 64 4.22 6.03 1.65
C SER A 64 3.28 5.19 0.77
N MET A 65 3.82 4.45 -0.21
CA MET A 65 3.00 3.76 -1.22
C MET A 65 1.98 2.77 -0.62
N GLN A 66 2.35 2.05 0.44
CA GLN A 66 1.44 1.07 1.06
C GLN A 66 0.22 1.73 1.74
N GLN A 67 0.38 2.94 2.27
CA GLN A 67 -0.69 3.66 2.97
C GLN A 67 -1.73 4.26 2.00
N TYR A 68 -1.29 4.65 0.81
CA TYR A 68 -2.13 5.32 -0.19
C TYR A 68 -2.48 4.44 -1.39
N ARG A 69 -2.11 3.16 -1.37
CA ARG A 69 -2.24 2.21 -2.48
C ARG A 69 -3.65 2.16 -3.07
N LEU A 70 -4.66 2.06 -2.21
CA LEU A 70 -6.06 1.99 -2.63
C LEU A 70 -6.49 3.28 -3.32
N ALA A 71 -6.22 4.43 -2.70
CA ALA A 71 -6.57 5.73 -3.27
C ALA A 71 -5.91 5.96 -4.65
N MET A 72 -4.62 5.61 -4.78
CA MET A 72 -3.90 5.73 -6.06
C MET A 72 -4.53 4.88 -7.16
N VAL A 73 -4.80 3.60 -6.87
CA VAL A 73 -5.44 2.69 -7.83
C VAL A 73 -6.84 3.17 -8.20
N THR A 74 -7.61 3.69 -7.25
CA THR A 74 -8.95 4.25 -7.54
C THR A 74 -8.87 5.46 -8.47
N PHE A 75 -7.99 6.43 -8.19
CA PHE A 75 -7.83 7.59 -9.06
C PHE A 75 -7.35 7.18 -10.46
N LEU A 76 -6.40 6.25 -10.56
CA LEU A 76 -5.93 5.70 -11.84
C LEU A 76 -7.00 4.93 -12.60
N ALA A 77 -7.80 4.11 -11.92
CA ALA A 77 -8.89 3.39 -12.54
C ALA A 77 -9.98 4.35 -13.06
N SER A 78 -10.27 5.41 -12.30
CA SER A 78 -11.23 6.44 -12.71
C SER A 78 -10.73 7.31 -13.87
N SER A 79 -9.41 7.47 -14.04
CA SER A 79 -8.86 8.27 -15.13
C SER A 79 -8.89 7.56 -16.47
N ILE A 80 -8.79 6.24 -16.52
CA ILE A 80 -8.77 5.47 -17.77
C ILE A 80 -10.00 5.76 -18.67
N PRO A 81 -11.26 5.66 -18.18
CA PRO A 81 -12.44 6.01 -18.98
C PRO A 81 -12.41 7.45 -19.50
N LEU A 82 -11.92 8.40 -18.69
CA LEU A 82 -11.83 9.80 -19.08
C LEU A 82 -10.87 10.00 -20.26
N LEU A 83 -9.74 9.29 -20.30
CA LEU A 83 -8.81 9.35 -21.44
C LEU A 83 -9.41 8.72 -22.69
N THR A 84 -10.10 7.58 -22.56
CA THR A 84 -10.74 6.91 -23.70
C THR A 84 -11.80 7.78 -24.36
N ILE A 85 -12.60 8.52 -23.57
CA ILE A 85 -13.57 9.49 -24.09
C ILE A 85 -12.88 10.59 -24.92
N GLN A 86 -11.69 11.06 -24.49
CA GLN A 86 -10.94 12.07 -25.26
C GLN A 86 -10.41 11.54 -26.59
N ILE A 87 -9.98 10.27 -26.63
CA ILE A 87 -9.54 9.62 -27.87
C ILE A 87 -10.71 9.50 -28.84
N ASP A 88 -11.86 9.02 -28.38
CA ASP A 88 -13.07 8.84 -29.18
C ASP A 88 -13.61 10.19 -29.70
N TYR A 89 -13.59 11.22 -28.86
CA TYR A 89 -13.94 12.58 -29.24
C TYR A 89 -13.08 13.10 -30.40
N VAL A 90 -11.76 12.93 -30.40
CA VAL A 90 -10.95 13.42 -31.52
C VAL A 90 -11.08 12.54 -32.76
N ALA A 91 -11.20 11.22 -32.60
CA ALA A 91 -11.37 10.29 -33.73
C ALA A 91 -12.65 10.58 -34.54
N GLN A 92 -13.78 10.86 -33.87
CA GLN A 92 -15.06 11.09 -34.53
C GLN A 92 -15.18 12.51 -35.13
N TYR A 93 -14.56 13.50 -34.51
CA TYR A 93 -14.70 14.90 -34.92
C TYR A 93 -13.65 15.35 -35.93
N THR A 94 -12.81 14.45 -36.44
CA THR A 94 -11.82 14.75 -37.48
C THR A 94 -12.51 15.05 -38.82
N ASN A 95 -13.09 16.24 -38.93
CA ASN A 95 -13.59 16.79 -40.19
C ASN A 95 -12.44 16.93 -41.20
N PRO A 96 -12.69 16.87 -42.52
CA PRO A 96 -11.65 17.04 -43.54
C PRO A 96 -10.92 18.40 -43.44
N ASN A 97 -11.50 19.37 -42.76
CA ASN A 97 -10.94 20.70 -42.54
C ASN A 97 -10.10 20.85 -41.25
N ILE A 98 -9.98 19.81 -40.42
CA ILE A 98 -9.15 19.86 -39.20
C ILE A 98 -7.73 19.39 -39.54
N PRO A 99 -6.69 20.11 -39.10
CA PRO A 99 -5.32 19.67 -39.30
C PRO A 99 -5.08 18.31 -38.64
N LYS A 100 -4.74 17.30 -39.45
CA LYS A 100 -4.55 15.90 -39.01
C LYS A 100 -3.36 15.73 -38.06
N ALA A 101 -2.31 16.54 -38.23
CA ALA A 101 -1.11 16.47 -37.41
C ALA A 101 -1.39 16.70 -35.90
N PRO A 102 -2.01 17.82 -35.47
CA PRO A 102 -2.31 18.03 -34.05
C PRO A 102 -3.35 17.06 -33.49
N ALA A 103 -4.30 16.59 -34.32
CA ALA A 103 -5.24 15.52 -33.94
C ALA A 103 -4.49 14.22 -33.58
N SER A 104 -3.55 13.82 -34.43
CA SER A 104 -2.74 12.62 -34.19
C SER A 104 -1.82 12.75 -32.98
N ALA A 105 -1.24 13.93 -32.74
CA ALA A 105 -0.42 14.19 -31.55
C ALA A 105 -1.26 14.11 -30.27
N TYR A 106 -2.45 14.71 -30.26
CA TYR A 106 -3.39 14.62 -29.14
C TYR A 106 -3.70 13.17 -28.79
N VAL A 107 -4.16 12.40 -29.78
CA VAL A 107 -4.52 10.98 -29.61
C VAL A 107 -3.31 10.14 -29.18
N ALA A 108 -2.14 10.33 -29.80
CA ALA A 108 -0.93 9.60 -29.46
C ALA A 108 -0.51 9.85 -28.00
N GLY A 109 -0.59 11.10 -27.53
CA GLY A 109 -0.30 11.44 -26.14
C GLY A 109 -1.22 10.72 -25.15
N TYR A 110 -2.53 10.67 -25.42
CA TYR A 110 -3.49 9.93 -24.59
C TYR A 110 -3.27 8.42 -24.62
N ILE A 111 -2.93 7.83 -25.76
CA ILE A 111 -2.62 6.39 -25.85
C ILE A 111 -1.42 6.06 -24.96
N ILE A 112 -0.35 6.84 -25.02
CA ILE A 112 0.82 6.67 -24.15
C ILE A 112 0.41 6.72 -22.67
N LEU A 113 -0.42 7.70 -22.30
CA LEU A 113 -0.92 7.85 -20.93
C LEU A 113 -1.76 6.65 -20.49
N VAL A 114 -2.68 6.15 -21.34
CA VAL A 114 -3.51 4.98 -21.05
C VAL A 114 -2.64 3.75 -20.80
N VAL A 115 -1.66 3.49 -21.66
CA VAL A 115 -0.75 2.33 -21.51
C VAL A 115 0.00 2.40 -20.18
N ILE A 116 0.57 3.56 -19.85
CA ILE A 116 1.29 3.75 -18.58
C ILE A 116 0.35 3.65 -17.38
N GLN A 117 -0.89 4.16 -17.47
CA GLN A 117 -1.85 4.03 -16.38
C GLN A 117 -2.27 2.59 -16.13
N TYR A 118 -2.56 1.80 -17.16
CA TYR A 118 -2.85 0.38 -16.99
C TYR A 118 -1.67 -0.35 -16.34
N MET A 119 -0.46 -0.04 -16.77
CA MET A 119 0.77 -0.57 -16.18
C MET A 119 0.91 -0.19 -14.70
N TRP A 120 0.60 1.05 -14.32
CA TRP A 120 0.58 1.48 -12.93
C TRP A 120 -0.52 0.81 -12.11
N VAL A 121 -1.74 0.69 -12.64
CA VAL A 121 -2.85 -0.04 -11.98
C VAL A 121 -2.44 -1.48 -11.72
N LEU A 122 -1.78 -2.14 -12.67
CA LEU A 122 -1.33 -3.52 -12.52
C LEU A 122 -0.18 -3.66 -11.52
N VAL A 123 0.84 -2.80 -11.58
CA VAL A 123 2.00 -2.87 -10.69
C VAL A 123 1.65 -2.46 -9.26
N ILE A 124 0.86 -1.39 -9.09
CA ILE A 124 0.44 -0.91 -7.78
C ILE A 124 -0.70 -1.79 -7.24
N GLY A 125 -1.57 -2.31 -8.09
CA GLY A 125 -2.68 -3.18 -7.71
C GLY A 125 -2.23 -4.58 -7.32
N SER A 126 -1.10 -5.08 -7.84
CA SER A 126 -0.58 -6.42 -7.52
C SER A 126 0.19 -6.47 -6.21
N ASP A 127 0.08 -7.59 -5.49
CA ASP A 127 0.81 -7.80 -4.24
C ASP A 127 2.33 -7.73 -4.48
N SER A 128 3.05 -7.14 -3.53
CA SER A 128 4.51 -7.01 -3.53
C SER A 128 5.27 -8.32 -3.77
N LYS A 129 4.67 -9.48 -3.41
CA LYS A 129 5.26 -10.81 -3.60
C LYS A 129 5.17 -11.30 -5.05
N THR A 130 4.20 -10.81 -5.82
CA THR A 130 3.99 -11.22 -7.21
C THR A 130 5.08 -10.65 -8.13
N ARG A 131 5.34 -11.31 -9.26
CA ARG A 131 6.35 -10.86 -10.25
C ARG A 131 6.08 -9.43 -10.74
N LEU A 132 4.81 -9.05 -10.85
CA LEU A 132 4.38 -7.74 -11.33
C LEU A 132 4.49 -6.66 -10.24
N GLY A 133 4.14 -7.00 -9.00
CA GLY A 133 4.26 -6.06 -7.88
C GLY A 133 5.71 -5.74 -7.57
N ARG A 134 6.62 -6.72 -7.68
CA ARG A 134 8.07 -6.52 -7.47
C ARG A 134 8.67 -5.41 -8.35
N LEU A 135 8.06 -5.14 -9.50
CA LEU A 135 8.49 -4.10 -10.43
C LEU A 135 8.27 -2.68 -9.88
N GLY A 136 7.28 -2.50 -8.99
CA GLY A 136 7.01 -1.24 -8.28
C GLY A 136 7.76 -1.09 -6.94
N TYR A 137 8.25 -2.21 -6.41
CA TYR A 137 8.94 -2.30 -5.12
C TYR A 137 10.32 -2.95 -5.32
N ILE A 138 11.21 -2.33 -6.08
CA ILE A 138 12.59 -2.85 -6.19
C ILE A 138 13.24 -2.79 -4.80
N SER A 139 13.79 -3.95 -4.43
CA SER A 139 14.02 -4.48 -3.09
C SER A 139 14.97 -3.68 -2.19
N THR A 140 14.58 -3.54 -0.93
CA THR A 140 15.53 -3.76 0.18
C THR A 140 14.90 -4.75 1.14
N GLU A 141 15.69 -5.78 1.45
CA GLU A 141 15.49 -6.84 2.44
C GLU A 141 14.56 -8.01 2.09
N ASN A 142 15.09 -9.19 2.40
CA ASN A 142 14.46 -10.49 2.39
C ASN A 142 13.20 -10.46 3.28
N VAL A 143 12.06 -10.03 2.73
CA VAL A 143 10.77 -10.19 3.40
C VAL A 143 10.40 -11.67 3.32
N PRO A 144 10.25 -12.39 4.44
CA PRO A 144 9.81 -13.77 4.43
C PRO A 144 8.44 -13.87 3.75
N SER A 145 8.22 -14.96 3.01
CA SER A 145 7.05 -15.24 2.16
C SER A 145 5.67 -15.12 2.84
N ASN A 146 5.58 -14.81 4.14
CA ASN A 146 4.38 -14.95 4.97
C ASN A 146 3.60 -13.66 5.28
N TYR A 147 3.98 -12.50 4.75
CA TYR A 147 3.23 -11.25 5.00
C TYR A 147 2.02 -11.10 4.06
N GLU A 148 0.85 -11.61 4.45
CA GLU A 148 -0.43 -11.36 3.75
C GLU A 148 -1.02 -10.02 4.24
N PRO A 149 -1.46 -9.09 3.38
CA PRO A 149 -2.06 -7.84 3.83
C PRO A 149 -3.40 -8.11 4.54
N GLU A 150 -3.51 -7.68 5.80
CA GLU A 150 -4.71 -7.77 6.68
C GLU A 150 -6.02 -7.24 6.06
N PHE A 151 -5.96 -6.56 4.91
CA PHE A 151 -7.10 -6.01 4.20
C PHE A 151 -7.98 -7.07 3.52
N TYR A 152 -7.44 -8.27 3.23
CA TYR A 152 -8.18 -9.40 2.64
C TYR A 152 -8.60 -10.48 3.64
N SER A 153 -8.67 -10.16 4.94
CA SER A 153 -9.25 -11.10 5.90
C SER A 153 -10.78 -11.12 5.79
N GLU A 154 -11.29 -11.69 4.71
CA GLU A 154 -12.68 -12.15 4.59
C GLU A 154 -13.07 -13.07 5.77
N LYS A 155 -12.07 -13.67 6.43
CA LYS A 155 -12.22 -14.47 7.66
C LYS A 155 -12.78 -13.68 8.86
N MET A 156 -12.74 -12.34 8.84
CA MET A 156 -13.37 -11.51 9.89
C MET A 156 -14.90 -11.32 9.70
N LEU A 157 -15.46 -11.60 8.52
CA LEU A 157 -16.91 -11.47 8.28
C LEU A 157 -17.67 -12.79 8.47
N GLN A 158 -16.98 -13.94 8.43
CA GLN A 158 -17.62 -15.25 8.60
C GLN A 158 -17.74 -15.70 10.07
N SER A 159 -17.15 -14.96 11.03
CA SER A 159 -17.14 -15.34 12.46
C SER A 159 -18.03 -14.49 13.36
N LEU A 160 -18.81 -13.56 12.80
CA LEU A 160 -19.82 -12.83 13.56
C LEU A 160 -21.05 -13.73 13.82
N PRO A 161 -21.42 -14.00 15.08
CA PRO A 161 -22.70 -14.65 15.38
C PRO A 161 -23.86 -13.69 14.99
N SER A 162 -24.91 -14.26 14.40
CA SER A 162 -26.11 -13.59 13.86
C SER A 162 -26.96 -12.77 14.86
N SER A 163 -26.45 -12.46 16.05
CA SER A 163 -27.21 -11.88 17.17
C SER A 163 -26.81 -10.46 17.58
N ALA A 164 -25.83 -9.83 16.94
CA ALA A 164 -25.42 -8.46 17.28
C ALA A 164 -26.09 -7.39 16.38
N ILE A 165 -27.42 -7.39 16.30
CA ILE A 165 -28.19 -6.21 15.88
C ILE A 165 -28.82 -5.66 17.15
N ILE A 166 -28.40 -4.45 17.55
CA ILE A 166 -28.99 -3.46 18.49
C ILE A 166 -27.88 -2.90 19.40
N GLY A 167 -27.43 -1.66 19.12
CA GLY A 167 -26.66 -0.85 20.08
C GLY A 167 -25.72 0.19 19.43
N PRO A 168 -25.60 1.43 19.95
CA PRO A 168 -25.23 2.60 19.15
C PRO A 168 -23.72 2.85 19.01
N ARG A 169 -23.39 3.42 17.83
CA ARG A 169 -22.08 3.71 17.25
C ARG A 169 -21.46 5.01 17.79
N ILE A 170 -20.32 5.00 18.52
CA ILE A 170 -19.48 6.21 18.72
C ILE A 170 -17.95 5.91 18.79
N SER A 171 -17.25 6.52 17.82
CA SER A 171 -15.86 7.00 17.63
C SER A 171 -14.63 6.32 18.26
N ILE A 172 -13.75 5.82 17.39
CA ILE A 172 -12.32 5.58 17.67
C ILE A 172 -11.59 6.94 17.69
N GLN A 173 -11.04 7.32 18.85
CA GLN A 173 -10.09 8.43 18.95
C GLN A 173 -8.69 7.84 19.21
N LYS A 174 -7.83 7.91 18.18
CA LYS A 174 -6.44 7.45 18.23
C LYS A 174 -5.58 8.54 18.87
N SER A 175 -5.11 8.32 20.09
CA SER A 175 -4.05 9.13 20.72
C SER A 175 -2.73 8.36 20.69
N CYS A 176 -1.67 9.01 20.21
CA CYS A 176 -0.31 8.48 20.11
C CYS A 176 0.58 9.11 21.20
N ILE A 177 1.09 8.27 22.12
CA ILE A 177 2.20 8.60 23.02
C ILE A 177 3.26 7.51 22.82
N PRO A 178 4.56 7.85 22.69
CA PRO A 178 5.62 6.88 22.49
C PRO A 178 5.92 6.20 23.84
N VAL A 179 5.58 4.92 23.97
CA VAL A 179 5.86 4.14 25.17
C VAL A 179 6.79 3.00 24.80
N ASP A 180 7.89 2.93 25.54
CA ASP A 180 8.85 1.84 25.59
C ASP A 180 8.12 0.52 25.87
N PHE A 181 7.90 -0.32 24.85
CA PHE A 181 7.09 -1.53 24.99
C PHE A 181 7.95 -2.69 25.50
N ASN A 182 8.24 -2.68 26.80
CA ASN A 182 8.40 -3.93 27.54
C ASN A 182 7.01 -4.56 27.71
N GLU A 183 6.54 -5.24 26.66
CA GLU A 183 5.25 -5.88 26.63
C GLU A 183 5.23 -7.06 27.59
N LYS A 184 4.44 -6.95 28.66
CA LYS A 184 4.26 -8.03 29.64
C LYS A 184 3.03 -8.84 29.29
N VAL A 185 3.15 -10.15 29.39
CA VAL A 185 2.05 -11.11 29.22
C VAL A 185 1.89 -11.95 30.47
N GLN A 186 0.69 -12.42 30.74
CA GLN A 186 0.38 -13.33 31.84
C GLN A 186 0.03 -14.71 31.30
N ALA A 187 0.58 -15.74 31.91
CA ALA A 187 0.26 -17.11 31.58
C ALA A 187 -1.19 -17.48 31.97
N LEU A 188 -1.98 -17.92 31.00
CA LEU A 188 -3.33 -18.45 31.20
C LEU A 188 -3.32 -19.89 31.73
N HIS A 189 -2.25 -20.63 31.41
CA HIS A 189 -2.04 -22.04 31.76
C HIS A 189 -0.58 -22.28 32.14
N SER A 190 -0.31 -23.35 32.92
CA SER A 190 1.05 -23.79 33.16
C SER A 190 1.60 -24.56 31.96
N TYR A 191 2.89 -24.41 31.69
CA TYR A 191 3.60 -25.10 30.63
C TYR A 191 4.93 -25.65 31.17
N ASN A 192 5.21 -26.91 30.85
CA ASN A 192 6.46 -27.56 31.24
C ASN A 192 7.27 -27.85 29.99
N ALA A 193 8.44 -27.22 29.89
CA ALA A 193 9.39 -27.42 28.81
C ALA A 193 9.81 -28.90 28.72
N SER A 194 9.93 -29.40 27.51
CA SER A 194 10.43 -30.74 27.27
C SER A 194 11.92 -30.81 27.61
N ALA A 195 12.35 -31.85 28.33
CA ALA A 195 13.78 -32.11 28.58
C ALA A 195 14.60 -32.36 27.30
N GLN A 196 13.93 -32.54 26.17
CA GLN A 196 14.53 -32.75 24.85
C GLN A 196 14.85 -31.44 24.11
N ASP A 197 14.26 -30.31 24.52
CA ASP A 197 14.43 -29.02 23.84
C ASP A 197 14.82 -27.90 24.83
N PRO A 198 16.13 -27.64 25.01
CA PRO A 198 16.63 -26.71 26.05
C PRO A 198 16.29 -25.23 25.78
N ASN A 199 15.70 -24.92 24.63
CA ASN A 199 15.28 -23.56 24.29
C ASN A 199 13.89 -23.21 24.83
N GLU A 200 13.09 -24.20 25.25
CA GLU A 200 11.75 -24.00 25.80
C GLU A 200 11.80 -23.46 27.24
N LEU A 201 10.87 -22.58 27.57
CA LEU A 201 10.76 -21.96 28.89
C LEU A 201 9.53 -22.49 29.64
N SER A 202 9.72 -23.19 30.75
CA SER A 202 8.62 -23.60 31.63
C SER A 202 8.05 -22.41 32.39
N PHE A 203 6.73 -22.28 32.52
CA PHE A 203 6.08 -21.21 33.30
C PHE A 203 4.80 -21.70 33.96
N GLU A 204 4.40 -21.03 35.04
CA GLU A 204 3.18 -21.38 35.79
C GLU A 204 2.00 -20.49 35.40
N LYS A 205 0.78 -21.00 35.57
CA LYS A 205 -0.45 -20.22 35.36
C LYS A 205 -0.42 -18.98 36.27
N GLY A 206 -0.64 -17.81 35.69
CA GLY A 206 -0.64 -16.53 36.37
C GLY A 206 0.72 -15.84 36.41
N GLU A 207 1.80 -16.51 35.99
CA GLU A 207 3.15 -15.92 35.91
C GLU A 207 3.20 -14.82 34.83
N VAL A 208 3.85 -13.70 35.16
CA VAL A 208 4.03 -12.58 34.23
C VAL A 208 5.39 -12.70 33.57
N LEU A 209 5.38 -12.72 32.23
CA LEU A 209 6.56 -12.86 31.38
C LEU A 209 6.72 -11.61 30.52
N GLU A 210 7.96 -11.25 30.24
CA GLU A 210 8.30 -10.12 29.37
C GLU A 210 8.57 -10.63 27.96
N ILE A 211 7.86 -10.10 26.96
CA ILE A 211 8.03 -10.51 25.56
C ILE A 211 9.22 -9.79 24.95
N VAL A 212 10.19 -10.58 24.48
CA VAL A 212 11.39 -10.09 23.79
C VAL A 212 11.16 -10.07 22.28
N ASP A 213 10.49 -11.10 21.73
CA ASP A 213 10.22 -11.21 20.30
C ASP A 213 8.95 -12.03 20.02
N ARG A 214 8.15 -11.60 19.04
CA ARG A 214 6.92 -12.27 18.59
C ARG A 214 7.11 -12.79 17.18
N LYS A 215 7.60 -14.02 17.05
CA LYS A 215 7.78 -14.68 15.76
C LYS A 215 7.07 -16.03 15.71
N GLY A 216 5.93 -16.06 15.02
CA GLY A 216 5.14 -17.29 14.83
C GLY A 216 4.39 -17.72 16.10
N ASN A 217 4.18 -19.03 16.25
CA ASN A 217 3.39 -19.61 17.35
C ASN A 217 4.20 -19.76 18.65
N TRP A 218 5.51 -19.53 18.60
CA TRP A 218 6.43 -19.62 19.73
C TRP A 218 7.06 -18.25 19.95
N TRP A 219 6.70 -17.61 21.05
CA TRP A 219 7.21 -16.28 21.38
C TRP A 219 8.44 -16.40 22.26
N GLN A 220 9.42 -15.52 22.05
CA GLN A 220 10.56 -15.45 22.94
C GLN A 220 10.19 -14.58 24.15
N ALA A 221 10.26 -15.17 25.33
CA ALA A 221 9.90 -14.52 26.57
C ALA A 221 11.04 -14.60 27.58
N ARG A 222 11.07 -13.61 28.49
CA ARG A 222 12.00 -13.51 29.59
C ARG A 222 11.24 -13.56 30.90
N LYS A 223 11.71 -14.39 31.82
CA LYS A 223 11.23 -14.43 33.21
C LYS A 223 11.85 -13.33 34.06
N HIS A 224 11.23 -13.07 35.21
CA HIS A 224 11.75 -12.16 36.24
C HIS A 224 13.17 -12.52 36.72
N ASN A 225 13.54 -13.82 36.68
CA ASN A 225 14.87 -14.31 37.05
C ASN A 225 15.93 -14.09 35.94
N GLY A 226 15.55 -13.51 34.80
CA GLY A 226 16.44 -13.26 33.66
C GLY A 226 16.57 -14.42 32.66
N THR A 227 15.98 -15.60 32.93
CA THR A 227 15.99 -16.71 31.98
C THR A 227 15.15 -16.37 30.75
N ILE A 228 15.71 -16.62 29.56
CA ILE A 228 15.07 -16.40 28.26
C ILE A 228 14.83 -17.74 27.61
N GLY A 229 13.66 -17.93 27.02
CA GLY A 229 13.36 -19.08 26.17
C GLY A 229 12.10 -18.87 25.36
N ILE A 230 11.71 -19.87 24.59
CA ILE A 230 10.48 -19.84 23.78
C ILE A 230 9.29 -20.37 24.57
N ILE A 231 8.14 -19.75 24.36
CA ILE A 231 6.86 -20.11 24.96
C ILE A 231 5.77 -20.21 23.89
N PRO A 232 4.79 -21.11 24.03
CA PRO A 232 3.65 -21.17 23.11
C PRO A 232 2.72 -19.97 23.30
N SER A 233 2.41 -19.26 22.21
CA SER A 233 1.66 -17.99 22.26
C SER A 233 0.23 -18.11 22.76
N ASN A 234 -0.39 -19.29 22.63
CA ASN A 234 -1.75 -19.58 23.08
C ASN A 234 -1.86 -19.80 24.61
N TYR A 235 -0.74 -19.86 25.32
CA TYR A 235 -0.72 -20.05 26.77
C TYR A 235 -0.62 -18.74 27.54
N VAL A 236 -0.57 -17.59 26.84
CA VAL A 236 -0.37 -16.28 27.46
C VAL A 236 -1.39 -15.26 26.93
N SER A 237 -1.70 -14.25 27.75
CA SER A 237 -2.56 -13.12 27.40
C SER A 237 -1.88 -11.82 27.79
N THR A 238 -2.23 -10.71 27.15
CA THR A 238 -1.71 -9.38 27.51
C THR A 238 -1.98 -9.08 28.98
N TYR A 239 -0.92 -8.75 29.73
CA TYR A 239 -1.05 -8.39 31.14
C TYR A 239 -1.39 -6.90 31.25
N PHE A 240 -2.59 -6.60 31.72
CA PHE A 240 -2.98 -5.24 32.09
C PHE A 240 -2.79 -5.09 33.61
N ALA A 241 -1.87 -4.22 34.03
CA ALA A 241 -1.76 -3.86 35.43
C ALA A 241 -3.05 -3.14 35.86
N GLN A 242 -3.87 -3.80 36.69
CA GLN A 242 -5.00 -3.14 37.32
C GLN A 242 -4.44 -2.10 38.29
N THR A 243 -4.69 -0.82 38.00
CA THR A 243 -4.41 0.31 38.89
C THR A 243 -5.67 0.64 39.67
#